data_AF-A0A7I8XGP4-F1
#
_entry.id   AF-A0A7I8XGP4-F1
#
_cell.length_a   1.000
_cell.length_b   1.000
_cell.length_c   1.000
_cell.angle_alpha   90.00
_cell.angle_beta   90.00
_cell.angle_gamma   90.00
#
_symmetry.space_group_name_H-M   'P 1'
#
loop_
_entity.id
_entity.type
_entity.pdbx_description
1 polymer ?
#
loop_
_entity_poly.entity_id
_entity_poly.type
_entity_poly.pdbx_seq_one_letter_code
_entity_poly.pdbx_strand_id
1 'polypeptide(L)'
;MELPQRRKKPVGVFCAEDYEDLCHLKVAPNLSSKLEKCEGNKCGDGFECLSGTCCPTKAHICSQPIESGKELVDFTHSGRFGFDSGLGNCIKFSYFGSEGNFNNFKRFQDCHLLCT
;
A
#
# COMPACT_ATOMS: atom_id res chain seq x y z
N MET A 1 30.21 -9.56 -13.26
CA MET A 1 29.25 -8.97 -12.30
C MET A 1 27.89 -9.07 -12.94
N GLU A 2 27.14 -10.13 -12.66
CA GLU A 2 25.81 -10.31 -13.25
C GLU A 2 24.82 -9.38 -12.53
N LEU A 3 24.07 -8.59 -13.30
CA LEU A 3 22.94 -7.82 -12.77
C LEU A 3 21.90 -8.79 -12.20
N PRO A 4 21.29 -8.50 -11.04
CA PRO A 4 20.24 -9.35 -10.50
C PRO A 4 19.07 -9.39 -11.48
N GLN A 5 18.77 -10.57 -12.00
CA GLN A 5 17.63 -10.82 -12.86
C GLN A 5 16.35 -10.45 -12.08
N ARG A 6 15.61 -9.44 -12.56
CA ARG A 6 14.31 -9.08 -11.99
C ARG A 6 13.39 -10.31 -12.08
N ARG A 7 13.01 -10.87 -10.94
CA ARG A 7 12.04 -11.98 -10.88
C ARG A 7 10.74 -11.51 -11.54
N LYS A 8 10.24 -12.27 -12.52
CA LYS A 8 8.94 -12.00 -13.14
C LYS A 8 7.87 -12.10 -12.05
N LYS A 9 7.18 -10.99 -11.76
CA LYS A 9 6.14 -10.91 -10.73
C LYS A 9 4.98 -11.86 -11.09
N PRO A 10 4.37 -12.57 -10.13
CA PRO A 10 3.13 -13.31 -10.37
C PRO A 10 2.07 -12.34 -10.92
N VAL A 11 1.32 -12.80 -11.92
CA VAL A 11 0.24 -12.01 -12.51
C VAL A 11 -0.82 -11.74 -11.43
N GLY A 12 -1.03 -10.47 -11.07
CA GLY A 12 -2.02 -10.05 -10.08
C GLY A 12 -1.49 -9.73 -8.67
N VAL A 13 -0.18 -9.80 -8.43
CA VAL A 13 0.44 -9.32 -7.18
C VAL A 13 1.11 -7.98 -7.43
N PHE A 14 0.47 -6.88 -7.02
CA PHE A 14 1.09 -5.55 -7.09
C PHE A 14 1.95 -5.32 -5.86
N CYS A 15 3.22 -4.98 -6.12
CA CYS A 15 4.18 -4.69 -5.07
C CYS A 15 4.10 -3.20 -4.69
N ALA A 16 4.58 -2.85 -3.50
CA ALA A 16 4.71 -1.44 -3.07
C ALA A 16 5.36 -0.53 -4.13
N GLU A 17 6.29 -1.09 -4.91
CA GLU A 17 7.01 -0.43 -6.01
C GLU A 17 6.05 0.16 -7.06
N ASP A 18 4.90 -0.49 -7.30
CA ASP A 18 3.97 -0.04 -8.34
C ASP A 18 3.24 1.25 -7.90
N TYR A 19 2.99 1.44 -6.60
CA TYR A 19 2.42 2.67 -6.05
C TYR A 19 3.48 3.78 -5.88
N GLU A 20 4.74 3.43 -5.63
CA GLU A 20 5.82 4.42 -5.55
C GLU A 20 6.11 5.04 -6.92
N ASP A 21 6.11 4.22 -7.98
CA ASP A 21 6.39 4.70 -9.35
C ASP A 21 5.21 5.45 -9.96
N LEU A 22 3.97 4.96 -9.78
CA LEU A 22 2.79 5.54 -10.44
C LEU A 22 2.11 6.62 -9.61
N CYS A 23 2.12 6.46 -8.28
CA CYS A 23 1.40 7.33 -7.36
C CYS A 23 2.32 8.17 -6.48
N HIS A 24 3.64 7.96 -6.51
CA HIS A 24 4.60 8.58 -5.58
C HIS A 24 4.28 8.29 -4.10
N LEU A 25 3.64 7.16 -3.84
CA LEU A 25 3.22 6.74 -2.50
C LEU A 25 3.97 5.50 -2.06
N LYS A 26 4.57 5.56 -0.87
CA LYS A 26 5.32 4.45 -0.26
C LYS A 26 4.43 3.52 0.57
N VAL A 27 3.22 3.28 0.07
CA VAL A 27 2.28 2.32 0.66
C VAL A 27 2.61 0.91 0.19
N ALA A 28 2.30 -0.09 1.01
CA ALA A 28 2.60 -1.48 0.72
C ALA A 28 1.45 -2.43 1.10
N PRO A 29 0.24 -2.21 0.54
CA PRO A 29 -1.00 -2.89 0.95
C PRO A 29 -1.07 -4.35 0.51
N ASN A 30 -0.28 -4.75 -0.50
CA ASN A 30 -0.28 -6.10 -1.10
C ASN A 30 -1.70 -6.61 -1.46
N LEU A 31 -2.44 -5.78 -2.19
CA LEU A 31 -3.77 -6.09 -2.70
C LEU A 31 -3.69 -7.02 -3.91
N SER A 32 -4.65 -7.93 -4.02
CA SER A 32 -4.83 -8.83 -5.18
C SER A 32 -5.49 -8.14 -6.38
N SER A 33 -6.12 -6.97 -6.18
CA SER A 33 -6.74 -6.17 -7.23
C SER A 33 -5.71 -5.43 -8.08
N LYS A 34 -6.00 -5.33 -9.40
CA LYS A 34 -5.24 -4.46 -10.30
C LYS A 34 -5.47 -3.00 -9.98
N LEU A 35 -4.43 -2.18 -10.14
CA LEU A 35 -4.54 -0.73 -10.05
C LEU A 35 -5.43 -0.22 -11.19
N GLU A 36 -6.47 0.54 -10.84
CA GLU A 36 -7.48 1.03 -11.79
C GLU A 36 -6.92 2.19 -12.64
N LYS A 37 -7.31 2.24 -13.91
CA LYS A 37 -6.99 3.34 -14.82
C LYS A 37 -8.12 4.37 -14.78
N CYS A 38 -7.79 5.65 -14.76
CA CYS A 38 -8.81 6.69 -14.83
C CYS A 38 -9.34 6.86 -16.25
N GLU A 39 -10.66 7.09 -16.35
CA GLU A 39 -11.32 7.52 -17.57
C GLU A 39 -11.66 9.00 -17.46
N GLY A 40 -11.00 9.84 -18.26
CA GLY A 40 -11.24 11.30 -18.26
C GLY A 40 -11.03 11.95 -16.90
N ASN A 41 -9.98 11.56 -16.17
CA ASN A 41 -9.63 11.99 -14.80
C ASN A 41 -10.62 11.57 -13.70
N LYS A 42 -11.56 10.68 -13.97
CA LYS A 42 -12.48 10.14 -12.96
C LYS A 42 -11.90 8.89 -12.32
N CYS A 43 -12.03 8.83 -11.00
CA CYS A 43 -11.69 7.70 -10.15
C CYS A 43 -12.80 7.51 -9.11
N GLY A 44 -12.83 6.35 -8.44
CA GLY A 44 -13.72 6.11 -7.30
C GLY A 44 -13.42 7.00 -6.10
N ASP A 45 -14.32 7.01 -5.13
CA ASP A 45 -14.19 7.81 -3.91
C ASP A 45 -12.90 7.50 -3.15
N GLY A 46 -12.18 8.56 -2.76
CA GLY A 46 -10.90 8.43 -2.07
C GLY A 46 -9.68 8.27 -2.99
N PHE A 47 -9.87 8.29 -4.31
CA PHE A 47 -8.81 8.19 -5.31
C PHE A 47 -8.76 9.42 -6.22
N GLU A 48 -7.56 9.71 -6.73
CA GLU A 48 -7.29 10.77 -7.70
C GLU A 48 -6.53 10.22 -8.92
N CYS A 49 -6.79 10.78 -10.09
CA CYS A 49 -6.13 10.36 -11.32
C CYS A 49 -4.74 10.99 -11.42
N LEU A 50 -3.70 10.16 -11.29
CA LEU A 50 -2.30 10.54 -11.50
C LEU A 50 -1.70 9.69 -12.62
N SER A 51 -1.17 10.35 -13.65
CA SER A 51 -0.53 9.68 -14.80
C SER A 51 -1.42 8.59 -15.43
N GLY A 52 -2.72 8.85 -15.57
CA GLY A 52 -3.67 7.90 -16.14
C GLY A 52 -4.05 6.74 -15.21
N THR A 53 -3.75 6.83 -13.91
CA THR A 53 -3.96 5.77 -12.92
C THR A 53 -4.66 6.33 -11.68
N CYS A 54 -5.61 5.59 -11.11
CA CYS A 54 -6.31 5.98 -9.89
C CYS A 54 -5.48 5.65 -8.66
N CYS A 55 -4.98 6.69 -8.01
CA CYS A 55 -4.10 6.63 -6.86
C CYS A 55 -4.85 7.01 -5.59
N PRO A 56 -4.67 6.29 -4.47
CA PRO A 56 -5.38 6.61 -3.23
C PRO A 56 -4.87 7.93 -2.65
N THR A 57 -5.79 8.76 -2.16
CA THR A 57 -5.46 10.05 -1.55
C THR A 57 -4.92 9.88 -0.12
N LYS A 58 -4.14 10.85 0.37
CA LYS A 58 -3.69 10.89 1.79
C LYS A 58 -4.85 10.70 2.76
N ALA A 59 -5.97 11.41 2.54
CA ALA A 59 -7.14 11.33 3.39
C ALA A 59 -7.74 9.92 3.42
N HIS A 60 -7.81 9.25 2.27
CA HIS A 60 -8.28 7.86 2.18
C HIS A 60 -7.33 6.90 2.90
N ILE A 61 -6.02 7.04 2.69
CA ILE A 61 -5.00 6.16 3.30
C ILE A 61 -5.02 6.29 4.82
N CYS A 62 -4.92 7.52 5.35
CA CYS A 62 -4.72 7.76 6.77
C CYS A 62 -6.01 7.66 7.60
N SER A 63 -7.18 7.50 6.96
CA SER A 63 -8.46 7.24 7.66
C SER A 63 -8.82 5.76 7.75
N GLN A 64 -8.13 4.89 7.01
CA GLN A 64 -8.38 3.45 7.05
C GLN A 64 -7.92 2.85 8.38
N PRO A 65 -8.61 1.80 8.88
CA PRO A 65 -8.17 1.09 10.07
C PRO A 65 -6.86 0.35 9.81
N ILE A 66 -6.10 0.09 10.87
CA ILE A 66 -4.96 -0.83 10.79
C ILE A 66 -5.49 -2.25 10.58
N GLU A 67 -5.03 -2.91 9.52
CA GLU A 67 -5.55 -4.21 9.10
C GLU A 67 -4.42 -5.22 8.86
N SER A 68 -4.43 -6.30 9.64
CA SER A 68 -3.43 -7.36 9.53
C SER A 68 -3.54 -8.19 8.26
N GLY A 69 -4.66 -8.11 7.53
CA GLY A 69 -4.90 -8.87 6.32
C GLY A 69 -5.28 -10.33 6.59
N LYS A 70 -5.11 -11.17 5.57
CA LYS A 70 -5.29 -12.62 5.60
C LYS A 70 -3.97 -13.36 5.78
N GLU A 71 -4.04 -14.43 6.57
CA GLU A 71 -2.96 -15.41 6.69
C GLU A 71 -2.70 -16.13 5.36
N LEU A 72 -1.42 -16.25 5.03
CA LEU A 72 -0.95 -17.13 3.97
C LEU A 72 -0.54 -18.48 4.58
N VAL A 73 -0.73 -19.56 3.82
CA VAL A 73 -0.53 -20.95 4.27
C VAL A 73 0.94 -21.23 4.65
N ASP A 74 1.90 -20.52 4.03
CA ASP A 74 3.32 -20.56 4.40
C ASP A 74 3.68 -19.33 5.24
N PHE A 75 3.97 -19.58 6.52
CA PHE A 75 4.04 -18.57 7.58
C PHE A 75 5.31 -17.72 7.55
N THR A 76 5.14 -16.41 7.38
CA THR A 76 5.97 -15.39 8.06
C THR A 76 5.17 -14.09 8.19
N HIS A 77 4.72 -13.77 9.40
CA HIS A 77 4.15 -12.44 9.67
C HIS A 77 5.25 -11.39 9.58
N SER A 78 4.95 -10.26 8.96
CA SER A 78 5.89 -9.14 8.83
C SER A 78 5.46 -7.97 9.68
N GLY A 79 6.41 -7.31 10.34
CA GLY A 79 6.13 -6.05 11.04
C GLY A 79 5.90 -4.92 10.04
N ARG A 80 4.77 -4.23 10.15
CA ARG A 80 4.41 -3.06 9.34
C ARG A 80 4.05 -1.88 10.24
N PHE A 81 3.90 -0.70 9.64
CA PHE A 81 3.45 0.51 10.31
C PHE A 81 2.13 0.96 9.70
N GLY A 82 1.23 1.48 10.53
CA GLY A 82 -0.03 2.08 10.12
C GLY A 82 -0.36 3.24 11.04
N PHE A 83 -1.05 4.25 10.51
CA PHE A 83 -1.49 5.41 11.27
C PHE A 83 -2.70 5.05 12.13
N ASP A 84 -2.60 5.33 13.42
CA ASP A 84 -3.71 5.25 14.36
C ASP A 84 -4.24 6.66 14.62
N SER A 85 -5.47 6.93 14.18
CA SER A 85 -6.09 8.25 14.29
C SER A 85 -6.52 8.60 15.72
N GLY A 86 -6.74 7.60 16.58
CA GLY A 86 -7.03 7.81 18.00
C GLY A 86 -5.79 8.26 18.77
N LEU A 87 -4.62 7.77 18.38
CA LEU A 87 -3.32 8.18 18.93
C LEU A 87 -2.70 9.37 18.18
N GLY A 88 -3.16 9.66 16.97
CA GLY A 88 -2.57 10.67 16.10
C GLY A 88 -1.13 10.35 15.69
N ASN A 89 -0.78 9.06 15.58
CA ASN A 89 0.59 8.64 15.31
C ASN A 89 0.65 7.27 14.61
N CYS A 90 1.79 6.97 14.00
CA CYS A 90 2.06 5.68 13.37
C CYS A 90 2.49 4.64 14.40
N ILE A 91 1.83 3.48 14.40
CA ILE A 91 2.16 2.35 15.27
C ILE A 91 2.60 1.13 14.47
N LYS A 92 3.38 0.26 15.10
CA LYS A 92 3.80 -1.02 14.50
C LYS A 92 2.71 -2.08 14.71
N PHE A 93 2.40 -2.85 13.68
CA PHE A 93 1.45 -3.97 13.73
C PHE A 93 1.97 -5.20 12.99
N SER A 94 1.36 -6.36 13.23
CA SER A 94 1.67 -7.62 12.53
C SER A 94 0.82 -7.73 11.28
N TYR A 95 1.48 -7.88 10.13
CA TYR A 95 0.83 -8.07 8.82
C TYR A 95 1.03 -9.51 8.35
N PHE A 96 -0.07 -10.16 7.99
CA PHE A 96 -0.14 -11.61 7.73
C PHE A 96 0.25 -12.01 6.31
N GLY A 97 0.50 -11.03 5.45
CA GLY A 97 1.21 -11.22 4.20
C GLY A 97 0.35 -11.09 2.95
N SER A 98 -0.97 -11.18 3.04
CA SER A 98 -1.88 -10.91 1.92
C SER A 98 -3.11 -10.16 2.35
N GLU A 99 -3.71 -9.39 1.44
CA GLU A 99 -4.90 -8.60 1.72
C GLU A 99 -4.70 -7.57 2.84
N GLY A 100 -5.50 -6.52 2.88
CA GLY A 100 -5.34 -5.42 3.81
C GLY A 100 -5.78 -4.12 3.15
N ASN A 101 -5.21 -3.01 3.56
CA ASN A 101 -5.55 -1.72 3.02
C ASN A 101 -4.33 -0.79 2.89
N PHE A 102 -4.54 0.43 2.39
CA PHE A 102 -3.46 1.36 2.09
C PHE A 102 -2.75 1.91 3.33
N ASN A 103 -3.37 1.82 4.50
CA ASN A 103 -2.77 2.16 5.79
C ASN A 103 -1.76 1.08 6.25
N ASN A 104 -0.79 0.79 5.39
CA ASN A 104 0.23 -0.23 5.58
C ASN A 104 1.55 0.22 4.95
N PHE A 105 2.53 0.49 5.80
CA PHE A 105 3.85 1.00 5.42
C PHE A 105 4.94 0.05 5.89
N LYS A 106 6.00 -0.09 5.08
CA LYS A 106 7.17 -0.89 5.46
C LYS A 106 8.06 -0.20 6.50
N ARG A 107 8.02 1.13 6.57
CA ARG A 107 8.87 1.94 7.46
C ARG A 107 8.01 2.96 8.21
N PHE A 108 8.42 3.25 9.44
CA PHE A 108 7.78 4.27 10.26
C PHE A 108 7.82 5.65 9.59
N GLN A 109 8.96 6.03 9.00
CA GLN A 109 9.13 7.33 8.37
C GLN A 109 8.16 7.55 7.20
N ASP A 110 7.89 6.52 6.41
CA ASP A 110 6.97 6.61 5.27
C ASP A 110 5.53 6.86 5.75
N CYS A 111 5.11 6.16 6.82
CA CYS A 111 3.82 6.40 7.47
C CYS A 111 3.73 7.81 8.05
N HIS A 112 4.74 8.22 8.83
CA HIS A 112 4.73 9.51 9.53
C HIS A 112 4.79 10.69 8.56
N LEU A 113 5.57 10.59 7.48
CA LEU A 113 5.63 11.64 6.46
C LEU A 113 4.27 11.80 5.74
N LEU A 114 3.55 10.71 5.54
CA LEU A 114 2.27 10.75 4.86
C LEU A 114 1.13 11.16 5.79
N CYS A 115 1.04 10.64 7.02
CA CYS A 115 -0.17 10.71 7.83
C CYS A 115 -0.13 11.65 9.04
N THR A 116 1.05 12.09 9.48
CA THR A 116 1.20 13.10 10.54
C THR A 116 1.39 14.48 9.92
#